data_AF-A0A4Y2PTR7-F1
#
_entry.id   AF-A0A4Y2PTR7-F1
#
_cell.length_a   1.000
_cell.length_b   1.000
_cell.length_c   1.000
_cell.angle_alpha   90.00
_cell.angle_beta   90.00
_cell.angle_gamma   90.00
#
_symmetry.space_group_name_H-M   'P 1'
#
loop_
_entity.id
_entity.type
_entity.pdbx_description
1 polymer ?
#
loop_
_entity_poly.entity_id
_entity_poly.type
_entity_poly.pdbx_seq_one_letter_code
_entity_poly.pdbx_strand_id
1 'polypeptide(L)'
;METNVAVVDAMILEYRRVRFHNIENALDTSYGLVSSIVHDQLGFMKVCAPWVPKLPTEVQKTTKWAFPSPTSHDTKTKEMNCFIAS
;
A
#
# COMPACT_ATOMS: atom_id res chain seq x y z
N MET A 1 9.16 -12.76 19.15
CA MET A 1 8.51 -12.74 17.82
C MET A 1 8.41 -11.33 17.23
N GLU A 2 9.17 -10.33 17.72
CA GLU A 2 9.19 -8.97 17.16
C GLU A 2 10.07 -8.81 15.91
N THR A 3 10.84 -9.84 15.56
CA THR A 3 11.78 -9.80 14.43
C THR A 3 11.08 -9.70 13.09
N ASN A 4 10.00 -10.46 12.88
CA ASN A 4 9.36 -10.54 11.57
C ASN A 4 8.60 -9.24 11.25
N VAL A 5 7.93 -8.65 12.25
CA VAL A 5 7.16 -7.40 12.10
C VAL A 5 8.07 -6.25 11.70
N ALA A 6 9.21 -6.10 12.39
CA ALA A 6 10.18 -5.05 12.11
C ALA A 6 10.82 -5.21 10.73
N VAL A 7 11.12 -6.45 10.30
CA VAL A 7 11.65 -6.72 8.96
C VAL A 7 10.62 -6.38 7.88
N VAL A 8 9.35 -6.76 8.07
CA VAL A 8 8.26 -6.39 7.14
C VAL A 8 8.11 -4.87 7.05
N ASP A 9 8.11 -4.16 8.18
CA ASP A 9 7.98 -2.70 8.20
C ASP A 9 9.14 -2.02 7.46
N ALA A 10 10.38 -2.47 7.71
CA ALA A 10 11.57 -1.97 7.01
C ALA A 10 11.49 -2.22 5.49
N MET A 11 11.10 -3.42 5.06
CA MET A 11 10.96 -3.76 3.63
C MET A 11 9.90 -2.90 2.94
N ILE A 12 8.75 -2.66 3.59
CA ILE A 12 7.68 -1.82 3.03
C ILE A 12 8.11 -0.35 2.93
N LEU A 13 8.88 0.14 3.90
CA LEU A 13 9.38 1.53 3.89
C LEU A 13 10.54 1.74 2.90
N GLU A 14 11.40 0.75 2.70
CA GLU A 14 12.54 0.84 1.80
C GLU A 14 12.12 0.81 0.32
N TYR A 15 11.17 -0.06 -0.03
CA TYR A 15 10.75 -0.25 -1.41
C TYR A 15 9.41 0.42 -1.70
N ARG A 16 9.41 1.35 -2.68
CA ARG A 16 8.20 2.04 -3.15
C ARG A 16 7.06 1.10 -3.59
N ARG A 17 7.38 -0.11 -4.09
CA ARG A 17 6.42 -1.10 -4.58
C ARG A 17 6.81 -2.50 -4.11
N VAL A 18 6.30 -2.91 -2.95
CA VAL A 18 6.49 -4.27 -2.42
C VAL A 18 5.34 -5.18 -2.83
N ARG A 19 5.66 -6.40 -3.23
CA ARG A 19 4.69 -7.49 -3.40
C ARG A 19 4.83 -8.42 -2.20
N PHE A 20 3.72 -8.99 -1.71
CA PHE A 20 3.77 -9.94 -0.59
C PHE A 20 4.67 -11.16 -0.87
N HIS A 21 4.73 -11.62 -2.12
CA HIS A 21 5.65 -12.69 -2.52
C HIS A 21 7.13 -12.39 -2.24
N ASN A 22 7.56 -11.13 -2.36
CA ASN A 22 8.95 -10.77 -2.06
C ASN A 22 9.23 -10.88 -0.56
N ILE A 23 8.22 -10.59 0.27
CA ILE A 23 8.31 -10.67 1.73
C ILE A 23 8.24 -12.14 2.18
N GLU A 24 7.36 -12.94 1.58
CA GLU A 24 7.25 -14.39 1.80
C GLU A 24 8.58 -15.09 1.57
N ASN A 25 9.24 -14.81 0.44
CA ASN A 25 10.54 -15.39 0.11
C ASN A 25 11.65 -14.94 1.07
N ALA A 26 11.58 -13.70 1.57
CA ALA A 26 12.58 -13.17 2.50
C ALA A 26 12.43 -13.74 3.92
N LEU A 27 11.22 -14.09 4.33
CA LEU A 27 10.90 -14.59 5.67
C LEU A 27 10.58 -16.09 5.71
N ASP A 28 10.63 -16.77 4.56
CA ASP A 28 10.20 -18.15 4.35
C ASP A 28 8.86 -18.47 5.03
N THR A 29 7.90 -17.54 4.87
CA THR A 29 6.59 -17.61 5.55
C THR A 29 5.45 -17.64 4.55
N SER A 30 4.30 -18.16 5.00
CA SER A 30 3.10 -18.19 4.17
C SER A 30 2.54 -16.78 3.90
N TYR A 31 1.93 -16.62 2.72
CA TYR A 31 1.20 -15.41 2.31
C TYR A 31 0.22 -14.92 3.38
N GLY A 32 -0.56 -15.84 3.97
CA GLY A 32 -1.60 -15.49 4.95
C GLY A 32 -1.02 -14.83 6.20
N LEU A 33 0.16 -15.27 6.63
CA LEU A 33 0.83 -14.69 7.79
C LEU A 33 1.39 -13.30 7.48
N VAL A 34 2.00 -13.12 6.30
CA VAL A 34 2.46 -11.80 5.82
C VAL A 34 1.28 -10.83 5.71
N SER A 35 0.18 -11.26 5.11
CA SER A 35 -1.06 -10.48 4.99
C SER A 35 -1.58 -10.03 6.36
N SER A 36 -1.62 -10.94 7.34
CA SER A 36 -2.08 -10.64 8.71
C SER A 36 -1.14 -9.66 9.42
N ILE A 37 0.19 -9.80 9.27
CA ILE A 37 1.15 -8.83 9.84
C ILE A 37 0.94 -7.44 9.24
N VAL A 38 0.80 -7.36 7.91
CA VAL A 38 0.67 -6.09 7.22
C VAL A 38 -0.64 -5.39 7.57
N HIS A 39 -1.75 -6.11 7.58
CA HIS A 39 -3.07 -5.54 7.86
C HIS A 39 -3.34 -5.35 9.35
N ASP A 40 -3.14 -6.38 10.19
CA ASP A 40 -3.56 -6.34 11.59
C ASP A 40 -2.50 -5.72 12.51
N GLN A 41 -1.21 -5.96 12.26
CA GLN A 41 -0.15 -5.48 13.16
C GLN A 41 0.40 -4.12 12.74
N LEU A 42 0.67 -3.94 11.44
CA LEU A 42 1.23 -2.69 10.92
C LEU A 42 0.16 -1.68 10.49
N GLY A 43 -1.10 -2.12 10.35
CA GLY A 43 -2.21 -1.24 9.96
C GLY A 43 -2.07 -0.71 8.53
N PHE A 44 -1.34 -1.42 7.67
CA PHE A 44 -1.24 -1.04 6.27
C PHE A 44 -2.48 -1.47 5.52
N MET A 45 -3.06 -0.54 4.76
CA MET A 45 -4.14 -0.85 3.83
C MET A 45 -3.72 -0.62 2.39
N LYS A 46 -4.29 -1.41 1.48
CA LYS A 46 -4.17 -1.18 0.06
C LYS A 46 -4.96 0.07 -0.31
N VAL A 47 -4.26 1.12 -0.72
CA VAL A 47 -4.89 2.29 -1.32
C VAL A 47 -4.97 2.04 -2.82
N CYS A 48 -6.19 1.97 -3.35
CA CYS A 48 -6.42 1.95 -4.78
C CYS A 48 -6.40 3.40 -5.29
N ALA A 49 -5.48 3.70 -6.19
CA ALA A 49 -5.57 4.94 -6.94
C ALA A 49 -6.79 4.87 -7.89
N PRO A 50 -7.60 5.93 -7.99
CA PRO A 50 -8.66 6.02 -8.99
C PRO A 50 -8.07 5.97 -10.39
N TRP A 51 -8.89 5.54 -11.35
CA TRP A 51 -8.48 5.50 -12.76
C TRP A 51 -8.15 6.91 -13.26
N VAL A 52 -6.96 7.08 -13.85
CA VAL A 52 -6.50 8.33 -14.45
C VAL A 52 -6.34 8.13 -15.96
N PRO A 53 -6.88 9.01 -16.81
CA PRO A 53 -6.63 8.98 -18.25
C PRO A 53 -5.13 9.03 -18.57
N LYS A 54 -4.67 8.24 -19.56
CA LYS A 54 -3.26 8.19 -19.97
C LYS A 54 -2.71 9.54 -20.44
N LEU A 55 -3.55 10.37 -21.05
CA LEU A 55 -3.21 11.72 -21.52
C LEU A 55 -4.25 12.72 -20.99
N PRO A 56 -4.02 13.35 -19.82
CA PRO A 56 -4.91 14.37 -19.31
C PRO A 56 -4.77 15.65 -20.14
N THR A 57 -5.90 16.26 -20.50
CA THR A 57 -5.92 17.59 -21.14
C THR A 57 -5.43 18.67 -20.15
N GLU A 58 -4.92 19.82 -20.62
CA GLU A 58 -4.44 20.90 -19.74
C GLU A 58 -5.49 21.36 -18.71
N VAL A 59 -6.76 21.37 -19.10
CA VAL A 59 -7.90 21.68 -18.21
C VAL A 59 -8.08 20.61 -17.12
N GLN A 60 -7.81 19.35 -17.44
CA GLN A 60 -7.89 18.22 -16.50
C GLN A 60 -6.71 18.16 -15.52
N LYS A 61 -5.56 18.75 -15.88
CA LYS A 61 -4.40 18.85 -14.99
C LYS A 61 -4.61 19.89 -13.88
N THR A 62 -5.33 20.96 -14.21
CA THR A 62 -5.63 22.07 -13.29
C THR A 62 -6.89 21.85 -12.49
N THR A 63 -7.79 21.00 -12.97
CA THR A 63 -8.97 20.57 -12.21
C THR A 63 -8.54 19.58 -11.14
N LYS A 64 -8.63 19.97 -9.86
CA LYS A 64 -8.54 19.00 -8.77
C LYS A 64 -9.68 18.00 -8.97
N TRP A 65 -9.35 16.75 -9.23
CA TRP A 65 -10.36 15.69 -9.24
C TRP A 65 -10.92 15.62 -7.81
N ALA A 66 -12.22 15.89 -7.66
CA ALA A 66 -12.90 15.79 -6.37
C ALA A 66 -13.04 14.30 -6.02
N PHE A 67 -11.95 13.70 -5.57
CA PHE A 67 -12.01 12.38 -4.95
C PHE A 67 -12.55 12.55 -3.54
N PRO A 68 -13.54 11.75 -3.11
CA PRO A 68 -13.77 11.59 -1.69
C PRO A 68 -12.46 11.02 -1.13
N SER A 69 -11.79 11.82 -0.30
CA SER A 69 -10.70 11.28 0.51
C SER A 69 -11.24 10.06 1.23
N PRO A 70 -10.49 8.95 1.34
CA PRO A 70 -10.87 7.86 2.23
C PRO A 70 -11.22 8.50 3.58
N THR A 71 -12.48 8.41 3.99
CA THR A 71 -12.94 8.99 5.24
C THR A 71 -12.07 8.42 6.35
N SER A 72 -11.32 9.32 6.99
CA SER A 72 -10.44 9.02 8.10
C SER A 72 -11.22 8.31 9.20
N HIS A 73 -11.07 7.00 9.28
CA HIS A 73 -11.40 6.23 10.46
C HIS A 73 -10.16 5.39 10.79
N ASP A 74 -9.10 6.07 11.23
CA ASP A 74 -8.20 5.70 12.34
C ASP A 74 -6.88 6.48 12.22
N THR A 75 -6.42 7.08 13.31
CA THR A 75 -5.21 7.92 13.36
C THR A 75 -3.89 7.12 13.30
N LYS A 76 -3.90 5.89 12.77
CA LYS A 76 -2.75 4.97 12.78
C LYS A 76 -2.63 4.08 11.53
N THR A 77 -3.11 4.53 10.39
CA THR A 77 -3.11 3.73 9.16
C THR A 77 -1.95 4.15 8.26
N LYS A 78 -1.07 3.21 7.91
CA LYS A 78 0.01 3.44 6.95
C LYS A 78 -0.49 3.07 5.54
N GLU A 79 -0.18 3.84 4.52
CA GLU A 79 -0.72 3.63 3.17
C GLU A 79 0.25 2.82 2.29
N MET A 80 -0.23 1.73 1.67
CA MET A 80 0.50 1.05 0.60
C MET A 80 -0.03 1.50 -0.77
N ASN A 81 0.86 2.13 -1.56
CA ASN A 81 0.55 2.59 -2.91
C ASN A 81 0.48 1.42 -3.90
N CYS A 82 -0.73 0.92 -4.15
CA CYS A 82 -1.00 -0.05 -5.19
C CYS A 82 -1.37 0.66 -6.50
N PHE A 83 -0.40 0.78 -7.42
CA PHE A 83 -0.71 1.17 -8.79
C PHE A 83 -1.28 -0.02 -9.55
N ILE A 84 -2.50 0.12 -10.05
CA ILE A 84 -3.08 -0.79 -11.03
C ILE A 84 -2.31 -0.58 -12.34
N ALA A 85 -1.48 -1.56 -12.73
CA ALA A 85 -0.84 -1.59 -14.04
C ALA A 85 -1.84 -2.14 -15.08
N SER A 86 -1.87 -1.50 -16.26
CA SER A 86 -2.69 -1.84 -17.42
C SER A 86 -2.48 -3.27 -17.94
#